data_AF-A0A7R9LZT4-F1
#
_entry.id   AF-A0A7R9LZT4-F1
#
_cell.length_a   1.000
_cell.length_b   1.000
_cell.length_c   1.000
_cell.angle_alpha   90.00
_cell.angle_beta   90.00
_cell.angle_gamma   90.00
#
_symmetry.space_group_name_H-M   'P 1'
#
loop_
_entity.id
_entity.type
_entity.pdbx_description
1 polymer ?
#
loop_
_entity_poly.entity_id
_entity_poly.type
_entity_poly.pdbx_seq_one_letter_code
_entity_poly.pdbx_strand_id
1 'polypeptide(L)'
;FLNAKGLEQLLQIYRPSVAATGVSICLYYLAYNEDAMEKICLLPKHILNDLVAYALWLLECSHDSSRCHATMFFSLSFSFRMILELFDSQDGLRKLLNVIFLLDIFSDETEYTEDELFTKRQNARHVCVA
;
A
#
# COMPACT_ATOMS: atom_id res chain seq x y z
N PHE A 1 -4.63 16.63 -11.41
CA PHE A 1 -5.21 15.60 -10.52
C PHE A 1 -5.44 16.16 -9.11
N LEU A 2 -4.39 16.41 -8.31
CA LEU A 2 -4.55 16.88 -6.92
C LEU A 2 -5.35 18.19 -6.80
N ASN A 3 -5.04 19.20 -7.61
CA ASN A 3 -5.78 20.48 -7.61
C ASN A 3 -7.27 20.36 -7.94
N ALA A 4 -7.70 19.24 -8.54
CA ALA A 4 -9.08 18.97 -8.91
C ALA A 4 -9.79 18.02 -7.93
N LYS A 5 -9.25 17.84 -6.70
CA LYS A 5 -9.73 16.90 -5.69
C LYS A 5 -9.75 15.43 -6.15
N GLY A 6 -8.86 15.09 -7.08
CA GLY A 6 -8.83 13.76 -7.68
C GLY A 6 -8.48 12.67 -6.66
N LEU A 7 -7.65 12.97 -5.66
CA LEU A 7 -7.30 12.02 -4.61
C LEU A 7 -8.53 11.70 -3.74
N GLU A 8 -9.25 12.72 -3.30
CA GLU A 8 -10.45 12.56 -2.49
C GLU A 8 -11.51 11.74 -3.23
N GLN A 9 -11.70 11.99 -4.53
CA GLN A 9 -12.59 11.20 -5.37
C GLN A 9 -12.11 9.75 -5.54
N LEU A 10 -10.80 9.54 -5.72
CA LEU A 10 -10.20 8.21 -5.83
C LEU A 10 -10.44 7.39 -4.56
N LEU A 11 -10.34 8.02 -3.38
CA LEU A 11 -10.55 7.39 -2.08
C LEU A 11 -12.03 7.04 -1.80
N GLN A 12 -12.99 7.56 -2.58
CA GLN A 12 -14.40 7.16 -2.50
C GLN A 12 -14.72 5.85 -3.24
N ILE A 13 -13.78 5.28 -4.00
CA ILE A 13 -14.01 4.02 -4.71
C ILE A 13 -14.32 2.92 -3.70
N TYR A 14 -15.39 2.15 -3.98
CA TYR A 14 -15.83 1.08 -3.09
C TYR A 14 -14.75 0.00 -2.98
N ARG A 15 -14.20 -0.17 -1.77
CA ARG A 15 -13.02 -1.00 -1.52
C ARG A 15 -13.15 -2.44 -2.03
N PRO A 16 -14.23 -3.20 -1.74
CA PRO A 16 -14.39 -4.58 -2.23
C PRO A 16 -14.59 -4.74 -3.75
N SER A 17 -14.54 -3.65 -4.54
CA SER A 17 -14.69 -3.72 -6.00
C SER A 17 -13.37 -4.03 -6.71
N VAL A 18 -13.47 -4.55 -7.94
CA VAL A 18 -12.31 -4.75 -8.84
C VAL A 18 -11.60 -3.42 -9.16
N ALA A 19 -12.33 -2.29 -9.11
CA ALA A 19 -11.76 -0.97 -9.34
C ALA A 19 -10.72 -0.56 -8.28
N ALA A 20 -10.76 -1.14 -7.07
CA ALA A 20 -9.77 -0.91 -6.04
C ALA A 20 -8.35 -1.35 -6.47
N THR A 21 -8.25 -2.28 -7.42
CA THR A 21 -6.96 -2.63 -8.03
C THR A 21 -6.35 -1.44 -8.78
N GLY A 22 -7.17 -0.68 -9.50
CA GLY A 22 -6.74 0.57 -10.14
C GLY A 22 -6.32 1.62 -9.12
N VAL A 23 -7.04 1.72 -7.99
CA VAL A 23 -6.66 2.62 -6.89
C VAL A 23 -5.26 2.29 -6.37
N SER A 24 -4.93 1.02 -6.16
CA SER A 24 -3.61 0.61 -5.67
C SER A 24 -2.48 1.08 -6.59
N ILE A 25 -2.67 0.98 -7.91
CA ILE A 25 -1.71 1.45 -8.91
C ILE A 25 -1.58 2.97 -8.88
N CYS A 26 -2.70 3.70 -8.80
CA CYS A 26 -2.69 5.15 -8.70
C CYS A 26 -1.96 5.63 -7.44
N LEU A 27 -2.21 5.01 -6.28
CA LEU A 27 -1.51 5.36 -5.04
C LEU A 27 -0.01 5.12 -5.16
N TYR A 28 0.41 3.96 -5.69
CA TYR A 28 1.82 3.69 -5.94
C TYR A 28 2.47 4.76 -6.83
N TYR A 29 1.86 5.13 -7.96
CA TYR A 29 2.43 6.17 -8.84
C TYR A 29 2.39 7.57 -8.24
N LEU A 30 1.45 7.87 -7.35
CA LEU A 30 1.47 9.11 -6.57
C LEU A 30 2.68 9.12 -5.62
N ALA A 31 2.94 8.01 -4.90
CA ALA A 31 4.08 7.89 -4.01
C ALA A 31 5.43 7.88 -4.73
N TYR A 32 5.47 7.40 -5.97
CA TYR A 32 6.67 7.46 -6.81
C TYR A 32 7.07 8.90 -7.20
N ASN A 33 6.16 9.87 -7.10
CA ASN A 33 6.42 11.26 -7.37
C ASN A 33 6.52 12.06 -6.05
N GLU A 34 7.75 12.39 -5.66
CA GLU A 34 8.05 13.09 -4.39
C GLU A 34 7.31 14.44 -4.28
N ASP A 35 7.31 15.26 -5.34
CA ASP A 35 6.58 16.54 -5.37
C ASP A 35 5.07 16.37 -5.18
N ALA A 36 4.51 15.25 -5.65
CA ALA A 36 3.09 14.93 -5.46
C ALA A 36 2.83 14.56 -4.00
N MET A 37 3.70 13.76 -3.38
CA MET A 37 3.59 13.39 -1.97
C MET A 37 3.78 14.57 -1.02
N GLU A 38 4.67 15.51 -1.32
CA GLU A 38 4.78 16.76 -0.57
C GLU A 38 3.45 17.52 -0.56
N LYS A 39 2.81 17.67 -1.72
CA LYS A 39 1.49 18.31 -1.84
C LYS A 39 0.40 17.53 -1.12
N ILE A 40 0.43 16.21 -1.18
CA ILE A 40 -0.51 15.34 -0.46
C ILE A 40 -0.37 15.55 1.05
N CYS A 41 0.86 15.60 1.58
CA CYS A 41 1.12 15.80 3.01
C CYS A 41 0.68 17.18 3.54
N LEU A 42 0.38 18.14 2.65
CA LEU A 42 -0.21 19.43 3.00
C LEU A 42 -1.76 19.43 3.00
N LEU A 43 -2.40 18.32 2.60
CA LEU A 43 -3.85 18.19 2.63
C LEU A 43 -4.40 18.08 4.05
N PRO A 44 -5.70 18.33 4.26
CA PRO A 44 -6.32 18.17 5.57
C PRO A 44 -6.10 16.77 6.16
N LYS A 45 -5.84 16.71 7.47
CA LYS A 45 -5.52 15.45 8.20
C LYS A 45 -6.52 14.32 7.98
N HIS A 46 -7.81 14.62 7.80
CA HIS A 46 -8.83 13.60 7.54
C HIS A 46 -8.64 12.90 6.19
N ILE A 47 -8.20 13.63 5.15
CA ILE A 47 -7.90 13.05 3.83
C ILE A 47 -6.68 12.13 3.91
N LEU A 48 -5.67 12.52 4.69
CA LEU A 48 -4.49 11.68 4.92
C LEU A 48 -4.82 10.43 5.73
N ASN A 49 -5.71 10.56 6.71
CA ASN A 49 -6.22 9.42 7.46
C ASN A 49 -6.93 8.42 6.54
N ASP A 50 -7.83 8.92 5.67
CA ASP A 50 -8.53 8.11 4.67
C ASP A 50 -7.57 7.45 3.67
N LEU A 51 -6.55 8.19 3.21
CA LEU A 51 -5.50 7.68 2.33
C LEU A 51 -4.77 6.48 2.95
N VAL A 52 -4.27 6.65 4.17
CA VAL A 52 -3.55 5.58 4.89
C VAL A 52 -4.48 4.42 5.20
N ALA A 53 -5.73 4.68 5.61
CA ALA A 53 -6.73 3.65 5.85
C ALA A 53 -7.03 2.83 4.59
N TYR A 54 -7.15 3.48 3.43
CA TYR A 54 -7.38 2.80 2.16
C TYR A 54 -6.16 1.95 1.78
N ALA A 55 -4.94 2.50 1.88
CA ALA A 55 -3.71 1.78 1.58
C ALA A 55 -3.50 0.56 2.50
N LEU A 56 -3.83 0.68 3.79
CA LEU A 56 -3.80 -0.45 4.74
C LEU A 56 -4.87 -1.50 4.42
N TRP A 57 -6.06 -1.08 3.97
CA TRP A 57 -7.08 -2.02 3.51
C TRP A 57 -6.63 -2.79 2.26
N LEU A 58 -5.98 -2.11 1.31
CA LEU A 58 -5.36 -2.76 0.15
C LEU A 58 -4.30 -3.77 0.60
N LEU A 59 -3.50 -3.43 1.61
CA LEU A 59 -2.47 -4.31 2.15
C LEU A 59 -3.05 -5.61 2.76
N GLU A 60 -4.17 -5.55 3.48
CA GLU A 60 -4.76 -6.73 4.14
C GLU A 60 -5.72 -7.54 3.26
N CYS A 61 -6.60 -6.88 2.50
CA CYS A 61 -7.84 -7.51 2.01
C CYS A 61 -7.95 -7.60 0.48
N SER A 62 -6.93 -7.18 -0.27
CA SER A 62 -7.02 -7.07 -1.73
C SER A 62 -6.30 -8.20 -2.48
N HIS A 63 -6.36 -8.16 -3.82
CA HIS A 63 -5.63 -9.08 -4.70
C HIS A 63 -4.11 -8.96 -4.52
N ASP A 64 -3.33 -10.00 -4.86
CA ASP A 64 -1.86 -10.02 -4.67
C ASP A 64 -1.14 -8.81 -5.27
N SER A 65 -1.53 -8.42 -6.48
CA SER A 65 -0.99 -7.22 -7.14
C SER A 65 -1.27 -5.94 -6.37
N SER A 66 -2.46 -5.80 -5.79
CA SER A 66 -2.83 -4.64 -4.98
C SER A 66 -2.12 -4.59 -3.64
N ARG A 67 -1.88 -5.76 -3.01
CA ARG A 67 -0.99 -5.86 -1.84
C ARG A 67 0.42 -5.38 -2.18
N CYS A 68 0.98 -5.84 -3.30
CA CYS A 68 2.31 -5.42 -3.76
C CYS A 68 2.39 -3.91 -3.98
N HIS A 69 1.42 -3.31 -4.69
CA HIS A 69 1.38 -1.85 -4.88
C HIS A 69 1.22 -1.08 -3.57
N ALA A 70 0.42 -1.57 -2.62
CA ALA A 70 0.27 -0.95 -1.30
C ALA A 70 1.58 -0.98 -0.50
N THR A 71 2.31 -2.10 -0.53
CA THR A 71 3.65 -2.18 0.07
C THR A 71 4.60 -1.17 -0.56
N MET A 72 4.63 -1.08 -1.90
CA MET A 72 5.49 -0.12 -2.60
C MET A 72 5.09 1.34 -2.32
N PHE A 73 3.80 1.62 -2.17
CA PHE A 73 3.31 2.92 -1.74
C PHE A 73 3.88 3.29 -0.37
N PHE A 74 3.78 2.39 0.62
CA PHE A 74 4.29 2.64 1.97
C PHE A 74 5.82 2.80 1.99
N SER A 75 6.56 1.93 1.28
CA SER A 75 8.02 2.02 1.21
C SER A 75 8.52 3.36 0.68
N LEU A 76 7.80 3.94 -0.29
CA LEU A 76 8.12 5.24 -0.87
C LEU A 76 7.62 6.41 -0.02
N SER A 77 6.61 6.19 0.83
CA SER A 77 5.94 7.25 1.59
C SER A 77 6.43 7.40 3.03
N PHE A 78 7.21 6.45 3.58
CA PHE A 78 7.66 6.51 4.98
C PHE A 78 8.70 7.61 5.26
N SER A 79 9.33 8.18 4.24
CA SER A 79 10.12 9.42 4.39
C SER A 79 9.25 10.60 4.85
N PHE A 80 7.95 10.57 4.61
CA PHE A 80 7.00 11.58 5.07
C PHE A 80 6.47 11.22 6.45
N ARG A 81 6.99 11.93 7.48
CA ARG A 81 6.63 11.72 8.89
C ARG A 81 5.12 11.60 9.14
N MET A 82 4.30 12.43 8.49
CA MET A 82 2.85 12.40 8.71
C MET A 82 2.21 11.09 8.22
N ILE A 83 2.71 10.50 7.14
CA ILE A 83 2.26 9.21 6.63
C ILE A 83 2.66 8.10 7.61
N LEU A 84 3.91 8.11 8.09
CA LEU A 84 4.40 7.14 9.07
C LEU A 84 3.60 7.19 10.38
N GLU A 85 3.36 8.38 10.93
CA GLU A 85 2.56 8.54 12.15
C GLU A 85 1.12 8.01 11.98
N LEU A 86 0.50 8.28 10.82
CA LEU A 86 -0.84 7.80 10.53
C LEU A 86 -0.88 6.28 10.31
N PHE A 87 0.17 5.72 9.71
CA PHE A 87 0.35 4.28 9.55
C PHE A 87 0.45 3.59 10.92
N ASP A 88 1.31 4.10 11.80
CA ASP A 88 1.47 3.56 13.15
C ASP A 88 0.16 3.67 13.96
N SER A 89 -0.54 4.79 13.85
CA SER A 89 -1.83 5.00 14.54
C SER A 89 -2.97 4.09 14.09
N GLN A 90 -2.80 3.38 12.97
CA GLN A 90 -3.82 2.53 12.35
C GLN A 90 -3.40 1.04 12.32
N ASP A 91 -2.59 0.62 13.29
CA ASP A 91 -2.03 -0.72 13.42
C ASP A 91 -1.18 -1.15 12.21
N GLY A 92 -0.60 -0.19 11.48
CA GLY A 92 0.06 -0.44 10.20
C GLY A 92 1.15 -1.51 10.27
N LEU A 93 2.01 -1.46 11.30
CA LEU A 93 3.10 -2.43 11.45
C LEU A 93 2.57 -3.87 11.60
N ARG A 94 1.54 -4.07 12.42
CA ARG A 94 0.88 -5.39 12.57
C ARG A 94 0.33 -5.87 11.23
N LYS A 95 -0.33 -4.98 10.47
CA LYS A 95 -0.91 -5.28 9.15
C LYS A 95 0.16 -5.66 8.14
N LEU A 96 1.29 -4.94 8.13
CA LEU A 96 2.43 -5.21 7.26
C LEU A 96 3.10 -6.54 7.60
N LEU A 97 3.34 -6.81 8.88
CA LEU A 97 3.92 -8.09 9.33
C LEU A 97 3.01 -9.27 8.97
N ASN A 98 1.69 -9.12 9.10
CA ASN A 98 0.74 -10.16 8.67
C ASN A 98 0.93 -10.52 7.19
N VAL A 99 1.22 -9.54 6.31
CA VAL A 99 1.52 -9.84 4.90
C VAL A 99 2.77 -10.68 4.76
N ILE A 100 3.86 -10.38 5.50
CA ILE A 100 5.10 -11.19 5.47
C ILE A 100 4.81 -12.64 5.90
N PHE A 101 4.07 -12.81 6.98
CA PHE A 101 3.75 -14.14 7.52
C PHE A 101 2.76 -14.92 6.65
N LEU A 102 1.88 -14.24 5.89
CA LEU A 102 0.94 -14.87 4.96
C LEU A 102 1.56 -15.19 3.59
N LEU A 103 2.72 -14.63 3.23
CA LEU A 103 3.39 -14.95 1.97
C LEU A 103 3.89 -16.41 1.91
N ASP A 104 3.76 -17.17 3.01
CA ASP A 104 4.11 -18.59 3.11
C ASP A 104 5.54 -18.89 2.63
N ILE A 105 6.43 -17.92 2.80
CA ILE A 105 7.83 -17.96 2.37
C ILE A 105 8.65 -18.88 3.29
N PHE A 106 8.06 -19.26 4.43
CA PHE A 106 8.67 -20.11 5.45
C PHE A 106 8.06 -21.52 5.49
N SER A 107 7.09 -21.84 4.61
CA SER A 107 6.56 -23.20 4.50
C SER A 107 7.46 -24.04 3.60
N ASP A 108 8.00 -25.10 4.20
CA ASP A 108 8.76 -26.15 3.50
C ASP A 108 7.84 -27.15 2.75
N GLU A 109 6.51 -26.99 2.80
CA GLU A 109 5.54 -28.05 2.42
C GLU A 109 4.85 -27.86 1.07
N THR A 110 5.18 -26.81 0.31
CA THR A 110 4.47 -26.46 -0.94
C THR A 110 5.39 -26.43 -2.15
N GLU A 111 5.14 -27.32 -3.13
CA GLU A 111 5.73 -27.26 -4.47
C GLU A 111 5.21 -26.01 -5.21
N TYR A 112 5.85 -24.88 -4.99
CA TYR A 112 5.60 -23.65 -5.76
C TYR A 112 6.22 -23.76 -7.15
N THR A 113 5.52 -23.20 -8.14
CA THR A 113 6.15 -22.92 -9.44
C THR A 113 7.24 -21.84 -9.31
N GLU A 114 8.21 -21.82 -10.22
CA GLU A 114 9.29 -20.82 -10.18
C GLU A 114 8.76 -19.38 -10.21
N ASP A 115 7.68 -19.12 -10.96
CA ASP A 115 7.03 -17.80 -11.08
C ASP A 115 6.37 -17.35 -9.76
N GLU A 116 5.73 -18.29 -9.04
CA GLU A 116 5.14 -18.02 -7.72
C GLU A 116 6.22 -17.73 -6.68
N LEU A 117 7.28 -18.53 -6.68
CA LEU A 117 8.46 -18.32 -5.82
C LEU A 117 9.12 -16.97 -6.08
N PHE A 118 9.29 -16.59 -7.35
CA PHE A 118 9.84 -15.30 -7.74
C PHE A 118 8.97 -14.16 -7.22
N THR A 119 7.65 -14.23 -7.44
CA THR A 119 6.69 -13.22 -6.98
C THR A 119 6.72 -13.06 -5.46
N LYS A 120 6.72 -14.18 -4.72
CA LYS A 120 6.80 -14.17 -3.24
C LYS A 120 8.09 -13.53 -2.72
N ARG A 121 9.24 -13.88 -3.32
CA ARG A 121 10.54 -13.30 -2.96
C ARG A 121 10.59 -11.80 -3.24
N GLN A 122 10.04 -11.36 -4.37
CA GLN A 122 10.00 -9.95 -4.71
C GLN A 122 9.11 -9.16 -3.75
N ASN A 123 7.94 -9.73 -3.38
CA ASN A 123 7.07 -9.14 -2.36
C ASN A 123 7.79 -9.03 -1.01
N ALA A 124 8.46 -10.09 -0.56
CA ALA A 124 9.24 -10.08 0.69
C ALA A 124 10.32 -8.99 0.68
N ARG A 125 11.06 -8.86 -0.42
CA ARG A 125 12.07 -7.81 -0.60
C ARG A 125 11.45 -6.42 -0.50
N HIS A 126 10.33 -6.16 -1.16
CA HIS A 126 9.66 -4.86 -1.10
C HIS A 126 9.20 -4.53 0.31
N VAL A 127 8.67 -5.51 1.05
CA VAL A 127 8.27 -5.29 2.45
C VAL A 127 9.48 -4.98 3.33
N CYS A 128 10.59 -5.70 3.20
CA CYS A 128 11.78 -5.49 4.04
C CYS A 128 12.56 -4.20 3.73
N VAL A 129 12.32 -3.56 2.58
CA VAL A 129 12.94 -2.28 2.19
C VAL A 129 12.03 -1.09 2.56
N ALA A 130 10.76 -1.35 2.87
CA ALA A 130 9.85 -0.38 3.48
C ALA A 130 10.23 -0.15 4.94
#